data_AF-A0A0A1U536-F1
#
_entry.id   AF-A0A0A1U536-F1
#
_cell.length_a   1.000
_cell.length_b   1.000
_cell.length_c   1.000
_cell.angle_alpha   90.00
_cell.angle_beta   90.00
_cell.angle_gamma   90.00
#
_symmetry.space_group_name_H-M   'P 1'
#
loop_
_entity.id
_entity.type
_entity.pdbx_description
1 polymer ?
#
loop_
_entity_poly.entity_id
_entity_poly.type
_entity_poly.pdbx_seq_one_letter_code
_entity_poly.pdbx_strand_id
1 'polypeptide(L)'
;MDEKMEIQPSYHVLPGNDDIVKRIGVPVSVVVRPFLYDVTNVYIPFLKIPKCQHCAAYFSPVTHWICPHTRYFCHVCHSFVPDQQNRFIEKDQRRERIPELEENTVQYVCGVDERDFVFRRVVICDNTVLSSIGQYIKTITEPFLLVLCSDQISVIQKNKKSYYEFVLCNVELSSYSQLESEEESIAFESKKTTFLHPSKTLKIAEWCHYYTFPVFNKYNGKYIYKQALLYALKMIQKYGVVDCFHGVNSQYFDFGDIKQISEFQKIGHYAQKYGIMINNYFIGNELRKLNIPIATTLATLTNGSTFFAKTFDENYLKSIKKNIVGVLGHVKLRTPDGMEVLGVFGSSIGERVDCGKIGVLTDDVACLFECAHFDEVLKIKHQFQCVLTYTGLDGRKCVRVMNSAVYASDTLSACLDINNINFDVVVVSLLSKLGREVEQSKDIEIAIQHMETELRAMSFICQQQIIDIMHKIFASLKSESGAMLGVILSYLTKGRPDVVFSFKEGNVQ
;
A
#
# COMPACT_ATOMS: atom_id res chain seq x y z
N MET A 1 -24.92 -6.12 12.75
CA MET A 1 -25.25 -5.60 11.41
C MET A 1 -24.07 -4.73 11.08
N ASP A 2 -22.98 -5.37 10.68
CA ASP A 2 -21.65 -4.80 10.88
C ASP A 2 -21.21 -4.20 9.55
N GLU A 3 -21.65 -2.97 9.32
CA GLU A 3 -21.04 -2.13 8.30
C GLU A 3 -19.57 -1.96 8.68
N LYS A 4 -18.69 -2.59 7.89
CA LYS A 4 -17.24 -2.57 8.09
C LYS A 4 -16.75 -1.11 8.04
N MET A 5 -16.54 -0.47 9.18
CA MET A 5 -16.09 0.93 9.22
C MET A 5 -14.72 1.10 8.53
N GLU A 6 -14.45 2.28 7.96
CA GLU A 6 -13.15 2.61 7.34
C GLU A 6 -12.02 2.71 8.37
N ILE A 7 -12.33 3.02 9.64
CA ILE A 7 -11.41 2.97 10.77
C ILE A 7 -11.88 1.88 11.72
N GLN A 8 -11.01 0.94 12.02
CA GLN A 8 -11.30 -0.24 12.83
C GLN A 8 -10.26 -0.34 13.96
N PRO A 9 -10.58 0.12 15.18
CA PRO A 9 -9.72 -0.08 16.34
C PRO A 9 -9.80 -1.53 16.84
N SER A 10 -8.74 -2.02 17.50
CA SER A 10 -8.72 -3.32 18.18
C SER A 10 -9.66 -3.37 19.37
N TYR A 11 -10.00 -2.20 19.93
CA TYR A 11 -10.96 -2.02 21.00
C TYR A 11 -12.08 -1.06 20.56
N HIS A 12 -13.34 -1.51 20.64
CA HIS A 12 -14.50 -0.63 20.52
C HIS A 12 -14.70 0.22 21.78
N VAL A 13 -14.25 -0.30 22.93
CA VAL A 13 -14.13 0.43 24.20
C VAL A 13 -12.67 0.41 24.62
N LEU A 14 -12.00 1.56 24.50
CA LEU A 14 -10.60 1.74 24.84
C LEU A 14 -10.35 1.53 26.34
N PRO A 15 -9.29 0.81 26.72
CA PRO A 15 -8.77 0.85 28.07
C PRO A 15 -8.42 2.27 28.49
N GLY A 16 -8.88 2.73 29.66
CA GLY A 16 -8.61 4.10 30.12
C GLY A 16 -7.16 4.37 30.54
N ASN A 17 -6.39 3.30 30.78
CA ASN A 17 -4.98 3.37 31.19
C ASN A 17 -4.19 2.13 30.76
N ASP A 18 -2.86 2.25 30.82
CA ASP A 18 -1.91 1.23 30.39
C ASP A 18 -1.93 -0.04 31.28
N ASP A 19 -2.29 0.07 32.56
CA ASP A 19 -2.39 -1.08 33.46
C ASP A 19 -3.48 -2.06 33.02
N ILE A 20 -4.61 -1.54 32.53
CA ILE A 20 -5.67 -2.38 31.97
C ILE A 20 -5.19 -3.04 30.68
N VAL A 21 -4.51 -2.32 29.78
CA VAL A 21 -3.95 -2.89 28.54
C VAL A 21 -3.02 -4.05 28.87
N LYS A 22 -2.09 -3.86 29.81
CA LYS A 22 -1.13 -4.91 30.24
C LYS A 22 -1.81 -6.13 30.82
N ARG A 23 -2.90 -5.96 31.58
CA ARG A 23 -3.69 -7.07 32.14
C ARG A 23 -4.46 -7.85 31.08
N ILE A 24 -4.96 -7.16 30.05
CA ILE A 24 -5.69 -7.78 28.94
C ILE A 24 -4.72 -8.48 27.99
N GLY A 25 -3.56 -7.87 27.74
CA GLY A 25 -2.53 -8.34 26.82
C GLY A 25 -2.85 -8.12 25.34
N VAL A 26 -3.97 -7.46 25.00
CA VAL A 26 -4.38 -7.20 23.61
C VAL A 26 -3.75 -5.88 23.12
N PRO A 27 -3.09 -5.88 21.94
CA PRO A 27 -2.46 -4.67 21.40
C PRO A 27 -3.51 -3.59 21.07
N VAL A 28 -3.16 -2.34 21.31
CA VAL A 28 -3.99 -1.19 20.94
C VAL A 28 -3.59 -0.75 19.54
N SER A 29 -4.43 -1.08 18.56
CA SER A 29 -4.11 -0.89 17.15
C SER A 29 -5.32 -0.41 16.36
N VAL A 30 -5.10 0.27 15.25
CA VAL A 30 -6.16 0.80 14.39
C VAL A 30 -5.86 0.46 12.93
N VAL A 31 -6.74 -0.29 12.28
CA VAL A 31 -6.69 -0.51 10.83
C VAL A 31 -7.52 0.56 10.14
N VAL A 32 -6.96 1.19 9.11
CA VAL A 32 -7.63 2.18 8.28
C VAL A 32 -7.69 1.68 6.84
N ARG A 33 -8.88 1.69 6.23
CA ARG A 33 -9.15 1.33 4.82
C ARG A 33 -9.81 2.52 4.13
N PRO A 34 -9.02 3.46 3.58
CA PRO A 34 -9.54 4.77 3.19
C PRO A 34 -10.55 4.77 2.06
N PHE A 35 -10.59 3.72 1.22
CA PHE A 35 -11.42 3.65 0.02
C PHE A 35 -12.44 2.51 0.06
N LEU A 36 -12.80 2.05 1.27
CA LEU A 36 -13.76 0.98 1.42
C LEU A 36 -15.16 1.39 0.93
N TYR A 37 -15.51 2.67 1.05
CA TYR A 37 -16.78 3.22 0.60
C TYR A 37 -16.60 4.51 -0.21
N ASP A 38 -17.65 4.81 -0.98
CA ASP A 38 -17.83 6.12 -1.58
C ASP A 38 -18.20 7.14 -0.51
N VAL A 39 -17.70 8.37 -0.67
CA VAL A 39 -17.81 9.43 0.34
C VAL A 39 -18.24 10.74 -0.30
N THR A 40 -18.85 11.62 0.50
CA THR A 40 -19.26 12.94 0.02
C THR A 40 -18.06 13.81 -0.31
N ASN A 41 -18.03 14.33 -1.53
CA ASN A 41 -17.03 15.29 -1.98
C ASN A 41 -17.42 16.72 -1.58
N VAL A 42 -16.53 17.40 -0.86
CA VAL A 42 -16.65 18.81 -0.47
C VAL A 42 -15.64 19.63 -1.25
N TYR A 43 -16.12 20.42 -2.21
CA TYR A 43 -15.25 21.27 -3.03
C TYR A 43 -14.89 22.56 -2.29
N ILE A 44 -13.61 22.72 -1.97
CA ILE A 44 -13.11 23.89 -1.23
C ILE A 44 -11.62 24.13 -1.54
N PRO A 45 -11.14 25.39 -1.60
CA PRO A 45 -9.69 25.64 -1.69
C PRO A 45 -8.93 25.03 -0.51
N PHE A 46 -7.76 24.45 -0.77
CA PHE A 46 -6.97 23.72 0.24
C PHE A 46 -6.69 24.53 1.52
N LEU A 47 -6.34 25.81 1.38
CA LEU A 47 -6.07 26.72 2.49
C LEU A 47 -7.32 27.13 3.29
N LYS A 48 -8.51 26.87 2.74
CA LYS A 48 -9.79 27.18 3.38
C LYS A 48 -10.43 25.96 4.04
N ILE A 49 -9.79 24.79 4.04
CA ILE A 49 -10.33 23.63 4.75
C ILE A 49 -10.33 23.93 6.26
N PRO A 50 -11.48 23.83 6.95
CA PRO A 50 -11.59 24.14 8.37
C PRO A 50 -10.80 23.15 9.23
N LYS A 51 -9.94 23.68 10.12
CA LYS A 51 -9.08 22.91 11.03
C LYS A 51 -8.90 23.63 12.36
N CYS A 52 -8.59 22.86 13.39
CA CYS A 52 -8.11 23.37 14.67
C CYS A 52 -6.79 24.12 14.51
N GLN A 53 -6.69 25.32 15.05
CA GLN A 53 -5.46 26.11 15.02
C GLN A 53 -4.34 25.55 15.90
N HIS A 54 -4.69 24.73 16.91
CA HIS A 54 -3.71 24.14 17.82
C HIS A 54 -3.13 22.82 17.28
N CYS A 55 -4.00 21.84 16.98
CA CYS A 55 -3.56 20.48 16.57
C CYS A 55 -3.78 20.17 15.08
N ALA A 56 -4.29 21.12 14.29
CA ALA A 56 -4.63 20.95 12.88
C ALA A 56 -5.61 19.80 12.59
N ALA A 57 -6.37 19.34 13.59
CA ALA A 57 -7.46 18.39 13.39
C ALA A 57 -8.57 19.01 12.55
N TYR A 58 -9.15 18.21 11.66
CA TYR A 58 -10.25 18.61 10.81
C TYR A 58 -11.57 18.51 11.57
N PHE A 59 -12.60 19.21 11.11
CA PHE A 59 -13.94 19.12 11.66
C PHE A 59 -14.52 17.70 11.51
N SER A 60 -15.41 17.34 12.43
CA SER A 60 -16.08 16.04 12.47
C SER A 60 -17.48 16.16 13.11
N PRO A 61 -18.32 15.12 13.04
CA PRO A 61 -19.64 15.14 13.68
C PRO A 61 -19.64 15.29 15.20
N VAL A 62 -18.50 15.04 15.85
CA VAL A 62 -18.34 15.23 17.30
C VAL A 62 -17.66 16.57 17.64
N THR A 63 -17.53 17.49 16.68
CA THR A 63 -17.11 18.86 16.96
C THR A 63 -18.24 19.59 17.70
N HIS A 64 -17.99 20.02 18.95
CA HIS A 64 -19.02 20.66 19.78
C HIS A 64 -18.85 22.18 19.79
N TRP A 65 -19.88 22.90 19.39
CA TRP A 65 -19.95 24.35 19.51
C TRP A 65 -20.28 24.75 20.94
N ILE A 66 -19.49 25.68 21.49
CA ILE A 66 -19.72 26.21 22.84
C ILE A 66 -20.52 27.51 22.75
N CYS A 67 -20.11 28.36 21.83
CA CYS A 67 -20.86 29.52 21.40
C CYS A 67 -21.06 29.34 19.89
N PRO A 68 -22.31 29.15 19.41
CA PRO A 68 -22.59 28.85 18.02
C PRO A 68 -21.80 29.78 17.10
N HIS A 69 -21.00 29.19 16.21
CA HIS A 69 -20.23 29.88 15.17
C HIS A 69 -19.21 30.93 15.62
N THR A 70 -18.79 30.89 16.89
CA THR A 70 -17.75 31.79 17.40
C THR A 70 -16.66 31.03 18.13
N ARG A 71 -17.01 29.93 18.81
CA ARG A 71 -16.04 29.04 19.46
C ARG A 71 -16.52 27.60 19.44
N TYR A 72 -15.59 26.69 19.23
CA TYR A 72 -15.82 25.26 19.34
C TYR A 72 -14.76 24.59 20.21
N PHE A 73 -15.12 23.43 20.71
CA PHE A 73 -14.24 22.54 21.44
C PHE A 73 -13.64 21.52 20.47
N CYS A 74 -12.31 21.51 20.32
CA CYS A 74 -11.65 20.54 19.47
C CYS A 74 -11.77 19.14 20.08
N HIS A 75 -12.31 18.18 19.34
CA HIS A 75 -12.51 16.79 19.79
C HIS A 75 -11.23 15.93 19.81
N VAL A 76 -10.10 16.47 19.35
CA VAL A 76 -8.80 15.78 19.42
C VAL A 76 -8.00 16.29 20.61
N CYS A 77 -7.74 17.60 20.68
CA CYS A 77 -6.84 18.20 21.67
C CYS A 77 -7.55 18.99 22.78
N HIS A 78 -8.89 18.95 22.80
CA HIS A 78 -9.74 19.59 23.82
C HIS A 78 -9.51 21.09 24.06
N SER A 79 -8.87 21.77 23.11
CA SER A 79 -8.62 23.20 23.19
C SER A 79 -9.86 23.97 22.74
N PHE A 80 -10.10 25.11 23.39
CA PHE A 80 -11.09 26.10 22.98
C PHE A 80 -10.57 26.85 21.75
N VAL A 81 -11.22 26.66 20.60
CA VAL A 81 -10.78 27.27 19.34
C VAL A 81 -11.76 28.37 18.94
N PRO A 82 -11.29 29.61 18.68
CA PRO A 82 -12.13 30.61 18.05
C PRO A 82 -12.47 30.13 16.64
N ASP A 83 -13.75 30.14 16.30
CA ASP A 83 -14.20 29.83 14.95
C ASP A 83 -13.59 30.82 13.97
N GLN A 84 -13.10 30.30 12.85
CA GLN A 84 -12.44 31.11 11.83
C GLN A 84 -13.24 31.20 10.54
N GLN A 85 -14.39 30.51 10.42
CA GLN A 85 -15.03 30.37 9.12
C GLN A 85 -16.49 30.82 9.10
N ASN A 86 -16.70 32.00 8.50
CA ASN A 86 -18.03 32.50 8.10
C ASN A 86 -18.85 31.47 7.29
N ARG A 87 -18.18 30.49 6.65
CA ARG A 87 -18.83 29.40 5.93
C ARG A 87 -19.86 28.64 6.78
N PHE A 88 -19.55 28.32 8.03
CA PHE A 88 -20.49 27.58 8.88
C PHE A 88 -21.71 28.44 9.22
N ILE A 89 -21.49 29.73 9.52
CA ILE A 89 -22.57 30.71 9.74
C ILE A 89 -23.48 30.80 8.53
N GLU A 90 -22.90 31.02 7.34
CA GLU A 90 -23.66 31.20 6.10
C GLU A 90 -24.49 29.96 5.75
N LYS A 91 -23.91 28.76 5.93
CA LYS A 91 -24.60 27.50 5.67
C LYS A 91 -25.70 27.23 6.68
N ASP A 92 -25.45 27.45 7.97
CA ASP A 92 -26.46 27.26 9.02
C ASP A 92 -27.64 28.22 8.84
N GLN A 93 -27.38 29.50 8.54
CA GLN A 93 -28.43 30.48 8.24
C GLN A 93 -29.31 30.06 7.05
N ARG A 94 -28.72 29.40 6.05
CA ARG A 94 -29.43 28.88 4.87
C ARG A 94 -30.02 27.49 5.10
N ARG A 95 -29.80 26.88 6.26
CA ARG A 95 -30.14 25.48 6.56
C ARG A 95 -29.57 24.51 5.54
N GLU A 96 -28.38 24.84 5.03
CA GLU A 96 -27.65 23.98 4.10
C GLU A 96 -26.93 22.88 4.87
N ARG A 97 -26.94 21.68 4.29
CA ARG A 97 -26.21 20.52 4.78
C ARG A 97 -24.71 20.82 4.89
N ILE A 98 -24.09 20.39 5.99
CA ILE A 98 -22.65 20.52 6.22
C ILE A 98 -22.05 19.13 6.38
N PRO A 99 -21.65 18.46 5.28
CA PRO A 99 -21.23 17.06 5.31
C PRO A 99 -20.15 16.77 6.37
N GLU A 100 -19.19 17.66 6.56
CA GLU A 100 -18.11 17.49 7.53
C GLU A 100 -18.55 17.51 9.01
N LEU A 101 -19.79 17.95 9.30
CA LEU A 101 -20.40 17.92 10.63
C LEU A 101 -21.46 16.80 10.76
N GLU A 102 -21.79 16.12 9.67
CA GLU A 102 -22.88 15.13 9.63
C GLU A 102 -22.38 13.72 9.31
N GLU A 103 -21.27 13.61 8.58
CA GLU A 103 -20.70 12.35 8.11
C GLU A 103 -19.35 12.09 8.79
N ASN A 104 -19.11 10.82 9.16
CA ASN A 104 -17.84 10.42 9.76
C ASN A 104 -16.67 10.50 8.77
N THR A 105 -16.95 10.33 7.48
CA THR A 105 -15.95 10.46 6.42
C THR A 105 -16.39 11.44 5.35
N VAL A 106 -15.48 12.37 5.02
CA VAL A 106 -15.66 13.30 3.90
C VAL A 106 -14.37 13.42 3.09
N GLN A 107 -14.51 13.79 1.82
CA GLN A 107 -13.37 14.08 0.96
C GLN A 107 -13.39 15.53 0.49
N TYR A 108 -12.42 16.32 0.95
CA TYR A 108 -12.20 17.65 0.41
C TYR A 108 -11.48 17.56 -0.93
N VAL A 109 -12.16 17.98 -2.00
CA VAL A 109 -11.58 18.05 -3.34
C VAL A 109 -11.14 19.49 -3.58
N CYS A 110 -9.84 19.69 -3.67
CA CYS A 110 -9.24 21.00 -3.86
C CYS A 110 -9.08 21.32 -5.35
N GLY A 111 -8.61 22.54 -5.65
CA GLY A 111 -8.24 22.91 -7.02
C GLY A 111 -7.16 22.00 -7.61
N VAL A 112 -6.98 22.12 -8.93
CA VAL A 112 -5.93 21.39 -9.67
C VAL A 112 -4.56 21.85 -9.18
N ASP A 113 -3.78 20.93 -8.63
CA ASP A 113 -2.42 21.20 -8.11
C ASP A 113 -1.39 21.06 -9.24
N GLU A 114 -1.61 20.08 -10.14
CA GLU A 114 -0.73 19.83 -11.29
C GLU A 114 -1.49 19.87 -12.61
N ARG A 115 -1.25 20.94 -13.38
CA ARG A 115 -1.90 21.16 -14.69
C ARG A 115 -1.51 20.13 -15.76
N ASP A 116 -0.36 19.47 -15.61
CA ASP A 116 0.18 18.49 -16.56
C ASP A 116 0.25 17.08 -15.95
N PHE A 117 -0.76 16.69 -15.15
CA PHE A 117 -0.82 15.35 -14.59
C PHE A 117 -0.96 14.30 -15.70
N VAL A 118 0.04 13.43 -15.86
CA VAL A 118 0.03 12.31 -16.80
C VAL A 118 0.42 11.03 -16.08
N PHE A 119 -0.52 10.11 -15.97
CA PHE A 119 -0.27 8.77 -15.44
C PHE A 119 0.15 7.83 -16.57
N ARG A 120 1.33 7.19 -16.46
CA ARG A 120 1.92 6.33 -17.50
C ARG A 120 1.96 4.86 -17.08
N ARG A 121 1.80 3.95 -18.04
CA ARG A 121 1.97 2.51 -17.81
C ARG A 121 3.13 1.95 -18.64
N VAL A 122 4.01 1.22 -17.99
CA VAL A 122 5.08 0.45 -18.63
C VAL A 122 4.92 -1.02 -18.24
N VAL A 123 4.96 -1.91 -19.21
CA VAL A 123 4.94 -3.36 -19.02
C VAL A 123 6.34 -3.86 -19.32
N ILE A 124 7.03 -4.43 -18.34
CA ILE A 124 8.29 -5.12 -18.55
C ILE A 124 7.97 -6.60 -18.70
N CYS A 125 8.41 -7.25 -19.77
CA CYS A 125 8.12 -8.65 -20.01
C CYS A 125 9.38 -9.42 -20.38
N ASP A 126 9.69 -10.43 -19.57
CA ASP A 126 10.66 -11.45 -19.91
C ASP A 126 10.20 -12.19 -21.17
N ASN A 127 11.09 -12.26 -22.17
CA ASN A 127 10.80 -12.91 -23.44
C ASN A 127 10.34 -14.37 -23.27
N THR A 128 10.75 -15.06 -22.20
CA THR A 128 10.35 -16.44 -21.90
C THR A 128 8.86 -16.60 -21.60
N VAL A 129 8.17 -15.53 -21.22
CA VAL A 129 6.74 -15.55 -20.86
C VAL A 129 5.88 -14.68 -21.75
N LEU A 130 6.45 -14.13 -22.83
CA LEU A 130 5.76 -13.23 -23.73
C LEU A 130 4.47 -13.84 -24.29
N SER A 131 4.49 -15.12 -24.65
CA SER A 131 3.32 -15.86 -25.15
C SER A 131 2.19 -15.98 -24.13
N SER A 132 2.51 -15.88 -22.83
CA SER A 132 1.57 -16.02 -21.72
C SER A 132 0.90 -14.69 -21.32
N ILE A 133 1.47 -13.53 -21.69
CA ILE A 133 0.94 -12.22 -21.27
C ILE A 133 -0.09 -11.63 -22.25
N GLY A 134 -0.40 -12.34 -23.34
CA GLY A 134 -1.34 -11.85 -24.37
C GLY A 134 -2.71 -11.50 -23.81
N GLN A 135 -3.25 -12.28 -22.87
CA GLN A 135 -4.54 -11.99 -22.23
C GLN A 135 -4.47 -10.71 -21.39
N TYR A 136 -3.39 -10.52 -20.64
CA TYR A 136 -3.17 -9.30 -19.85
C TYR A 136 -3.13 -8.05 -20.74
N ILE A 137 -2.38 -8.09 -21.84
CA ILE A 137 -2.28 -6.96 -22.78
C ILE A 137 -3.65 -6.57 -23.35
N LYS A 138 -4.56 -7.53 -23.57
CA LYS A 138 -5.93 -7.24 -24.03
C LYS A 138 -6.74 -6.46 -23.00
N THR A 139 -6.44 -6.60 -21.71
CA THR A 139 -7.15 -5.87 -20.65
C THR A 139 -6.74 -4.39 -20.57
N ILE A 140 -5.57 -4.02 -21.10
CA ILE A 140 -5.08 -2.63 -21.07
C ILE A 140 -5.72 -1.83 -22.22
N THR A 141 -6.63 -0.94 -21.87
CA THR A 141 -7.30 -0.02 -22.80
C THR A 141 -6.50 1.25 -23.07
N GLU A 142 -5.69 1.67 -22.11
CA GLU A 142 -4.89 2.90 -22.16
C GLU A 142 -3.59 2.73 -22.98
N PRO A 143 -2.95 3.83 -23.42
CA PRO A 143 -1.61 3.78 -23.99
C PRO A 143 -0.60 3.21 -22.98
N PHE A 144 0.29 2.35 -23.45
CA PHE A 144 1.35 1.79 -22.62
C PHE A 144 2.62 1.51 -23.44
N LEU A 145 3.74 1.38 -22.73
CA LEU A 145 5.02 0.95 -23.27
C LEU A 145 5.27 -0.50 -22.89
N LEU A 146 5.64 -1.36 -23.83
CA LEU A 146 6.08 -2.73 -23.58
C LEU A 146 7.60 -2.79 -23.75
N VAL A 147 8.29 -3.18 -22.68
CA VAL A 147 9.73 -3.35 -22.63
C VAL A 147 10.00 -4.85 -22.55
N LEU A 148 10.57 -5.42 -23.60
CA LEU A 148 10.95 -6.82 -23.64
C LEU A 148 12.37 -6.97 -23.12
N CYS A 149 12.56 -7.83 -22.13
CA CYS A 149 13.86 -8.12 -21.55
C CYS A 149 14.32 -9.55 -21.90
N SER A 150 15.47 -9.63 -22.57
CA SER A 150 16.27 -10.84 -22.78
C SER A 150 17.73 -10.56 -22.39
N ASP A 151 18.69 -10.95 -23.22
CA ASP A 151 20.04 -10.40 -23.30
C ASP A 151 20.09 -8.95 -23.84
N GLN A 152 18.99 -8.45 -24.41
CA GLN A 152 18.82 -7.09 -24.91
C GLN A 152 17.49 -6.48 -24.42
N ILE A 153 17.35 -5.16 -24.51
CA ILE A 153 16.12 -4.43 -24.19
C ILE A 153 15.45 -4.00 -25.49
N SER A 154 14.26 -4.51 -25.79
CA SER A 154 13.45 -4.03 -26.91
C SER A 154 12.24 -3.26 -26.42
N VAL A 155 11.80 -2.22 -27.14
CA VAL A 155 10.73 -1.33 -26.69
C VAL A 155 9.64 -1.21 -27.76
N ILE A 156 8.38 -1.39 -27.36
CA ILE A 156 7.21 -1.32 -28.23
C ILE A 156 6.21 -0.36 -27.60
N GLN A 157 5.74 0.63 -28.36
CA GLN A 157 4.76 1.61 -27.86
C GLN A 157 3.38 1.35 -28.46
N LYS A 158 2.38 1.20 -27.59
CA LYS A 158 0.96 1.18 -27.99
C LYS A 158 0.37 2.58 -27.89
N ASN A 159 -0.10 3.11 -29.02
CA ASN A 159 -0.88 4.34 -29.09
C ASN A 159 -2.38 4.06 -29.28
N LYS A 160 -3.24 5.08 -29.12
CA LYS A 160 -4.70 4.95 -29.23
C LYS A 160 -5.19 4.43 -30.61
N LYS A 161 -4.41 4.61 -31.67
CA LYS A 161 -4.81 4.32 -33.07
C LYS A 161 -3.91 3.33 -33.81
N SER A 162 -2.73 2.99 -33.28
CA SER A 162 -1.73 2.16 -33.96
C SER A 162 -0.66 1.64 -32.99
N TYR A 163 0.05 0.60 -33.42
CA TYR A 163 1.21 0.03 -32.75
C TYR A 163 2.48 0.51 -33.48
N TYR A 164 3.46 1.07 -32.78
CA TYR A 164 4.76 1.41 -33.37
C TYR A 164 5.91 0.76 -32.60
N GLU A 165 6.95 0.37 -33.34
CA GLU A 165 8.12 -0.39 -32.91
C GLU A 165 9.35 0.53 -32.75
N PHE A 166 10.10 0.41 -31.64
CA PHE A 166 11.43 1.03 -31.45
C PHE A 166 12.40 0.03 -30.81
N VAL A 167 13.24 -0.61 -31.64
CA VAL A 167 14.27 -1.55 -31.16
C VAL A 167 15.48 -0.77 -30.65
N LEU A 168 15.79 -0.80 -29.35
CA LEU A 168 17.04 -0.23 -28.79
C LEU A 168 18.09 -1.33 -28.60
N CYS A 169 18.92 -1.61 -29.61
CA CYS A 169 20.06 -2.52 -29.44
C CYS A 169 21.24 -1.81 -28.75
N ASN A 170 21.72 -2.40 -27.65
CA ASN A 170 22.86 -1.99 -26.83
C ASN A 170 22.71 -0.67 -26.07
N VAL A 171 22.04 -0.73 -24.92
CA VAL A 171 22.24 0.28 -23.87
C VAL A 171 23.57 -0.04 -23.16
N GLU A 172 24.65 0.64 -23.55
CA GLU A 172 25.90 0.65 -22.76
C GLU A 172 25.68 1.48 -21.48
N LEU A 173 25.72 0.84 -20.31
CA LEU A 173 25.51 1.50 -19.01
C LEU A 173 26.80 2.07 -18.43
N SER A 174 27.49 2.96 -19.15
CA SER A 174 28.71 3.61 -18.63
C SER A 174 28.45 4.76 -17.65
N SER A 175 27.19 5.08 -17.30
CA SER A 175 26.85 6.30 -16.53
C SER A 175 25.97 6.10 -15.29
N TYR A 176 25.73 4.87 -14.83
CA TYR A 176 24.69 4.59 -13.81
C TYR A 176 25.18 4.54 -12.36
N SER A 177 26.35 5.09 -12.05
CA SER A 177 26.88 5.09 -10.67
C SER A 177 26.30 6.16 -9.75
N GLN A 178 25.36 6.99 -10.18
CA GLN A 178 24.86 8.12 -9.36
C GLN A 178 23.34 8.25 -9.43
N LEU A 179 22.64 7.59 -8.48
CA LEU A 179 21.25 7.88 -8.11
C LEU A 179 21.17 8.91 -6.96
N GLU A 180 22.30 9.52 -6.59
CA GLU A 180 22.45 10.34 -5.37
C GLU A 180 22.48 11.86 -5.62
N SER A 181 22.53 12.33 -6.87
CA SER A 181 22.42 13.76 -7.20
C SER A 181 20.99 14.09 -7.68
N GLU A 182 20.31 14.98 -6.97
CA GLU A 182 18.88 15.31 -7.18
C GLU A 182 18.57 16.07 -8.49
N GLU A 183 19.55 16.31 -9.38
CA GLU A 183 19.36 17.23 -10.53
C GLU A 183 19.88 16.73 -11.89
N GLU A 184 20.45 15.53 -12.03
CA GLU A 184 21.00 15.14 -13.33
C GLU A 184 20.00 14.39 -14.22
N SER A 185 19.61 15.06 -15.31
CA SER A 185 18.93 14.44 -16.44
C SER A 185 19.83 13.36 -17.05
N ILE A 186 19.51 12.09 -16.79
CA ILE A 186 20.18 10.95 -17.43
C ILE A 186 19.97 11.11 -18.95
N ALA A 187 21.03 11.28 -19.74
CA ALA A 187 20.95 11.24 -21.20
C ALA A 187 21.05 9.78 -21.69
N PHE A 188 20.24 9.39 -22.68
CA PHE A 188 20.49 8.15 -23.43
C PHE A 188 21.01 8.55 -24.81
N GLU A 189 22.23 8.15 -25.16
CA GLU A 189 22.66 8.19 -26.55
C GLU A 189 22.00 7.02 -27.30
N SER A 190 20.92 7.30 -28.02
CA SER A 190 20.35 6.32 -28.94
C SER A 190 21.28 6.16 -30.15
N LYS A 191 22.02 5.06 -30.24
CA LYS A 191 22.56 4.64 -31.55
C LYS A 191 21.37 4.33 -32.47
N LYS A 192 21.37 4.99 -33.64
CA LYS A 192 20.36 4.81 -34.71
C LYS A 192 20.08 3.32 -34.91
N THR A 193 18.83 2.94 -34.71
CA THR A 193 18.39 1.55 -34.72
C THR A 193 17.29 1.36 -35.76
N THR A 194 17.36 0.21 -36.43
CA THR A 194 16.57 -0.12 -37.61
C THR A 194 15.13 -0.45 -37.21
N PHE A 195 14.18 0.24 -37.83
CA PHE A 195 12.75 -0.01 -37.66
C PHE A 195 12.37 -1.29 -38.38
N LEU A 196 11.93 -2.30 -37.64
CA LEU A 196 11.01 -3.27 -38.22
C LEU A 196 9.61 -2.64 -38.12
N HIS A 197 8.81 -2.86 -39.16
CA HIS A 197 7.40 -2.53 -39.14
C HIS A 197 6.72 -3.87 -38.90
N PRO A 198 5.78 -4.01 -37.95
CA PRO A 198 4.90 -5.17 -37.89
C PRO A 198 4.07 -5.11 -39.18
N SER A 199 4.57 -5.75 -40.23
CA SER A 199 3.91 -5.76 -41.52
C SER A 199 2.81 -6.82 -41.43
N LYS A 200 1.56 -6.32 -41.48
CA LYS A 200 0.28 -7.04 -41.45
C LYS A 200 -0.26 -7.38 -40.06
N THR A 201 -0.84 -6.36 -39.43
CA THR A 201 -2.12 -6.43 -38.68
C THR A 201 -2.29 -7.48 -37.57
N LEU A 202 -1.23 -7.88 -36.86
CA LEU A 202 -1.39 -8.64 -35.62
C LEU A 202 -1.56 -7.67 -34.44
N LYS A 203 -2.60 -7.84 -33.62
CA LYS A 203 -2.73 -7.10 -32.35
C LYS A 203 -1.53 -7.50 -31.46
N ILE A 204 -0.98 -6.62 -30.61
CA ILE A 204 0.18 -6.98 -29.74
C ILE A 204 -0.04 -8.32 -29.01
N ALA A 205 -1.26 -8.56 -28.50
CA ALA A 205 -1.58 -9.81 -27.84
C ALA A 205 -1.49 -11.06 -28.76
N GLU A 206 -1.82 -10.92 -30.04
CA GLU A 206 -1.68 -11.97 -31.06
C GLU A 206 -0.20 -12.09 -31.47
N TRP A 207 0.50 -10.97 -31.65
CA TRP A 207 1.93 -10.95 -31.93
C TRP A 207 2.76 -11.63 -30.84
N CYS A 208 2.49 -11.35 -29.57
CA CYS A 208 3.14 -11.99 -28.43
C CYS A 208 3.00 -13.52 -28.46
N HIS A 209 1.89 -14.04 -29.01
CA HIS A 209 1.67 -15.48 -29.14
C HIS A 209 2.52 -16.11 -30.26
N TYR A 210 2.77 -15.37 -31.34
CA TYR A 210 3.53 -15.84 -32.51
C TYR A 210 5.02 -15.46 -32.48
N TYR A 211 5.47 -14.69 -31.50
CA TYR A 211 6.85 -14.23 -31.42
C TYR A 211 7.80 -15.37 -31.05
N THR A 212 8.70 -15.71 -31.98
CA THR A 212 9.72 -16.75 -31.80
C THR A 212 11.12 -16.18 -32.06
N PHE A 213 11.66 -15.40 -31.12
CA PHE A 213 13.09 -15.05 -31.13
C PHE A 213 13.88 -16.06 -30.29
N PRO A 214 15.10 -16.45 -30.69
CA PRO A 214 15.93 -17.34 -29.90
C PRO A 214 16.13 -16.81 -28.48
N VAL A 215 15.63 -17.58 -27.52
CA VAL A 215 15.81 -17.38 -26.08
C VAL A 215 17.29 -17.60 -25.78
N PHE A 216 18.00 -16.52 -25.40
CA PHE A 216 19.36 -16.52 -24.86
C PHE A 216 20.36 -17.42 -25.57
N ASN A 217 20.89 -16.97 -26.72
CA ASN A 217 22.10 -17.58 -27.25
C ASN A 217 23.34 -16.97 -26.57
N LYS A 218 23.96 -17.76 -25.68
CA LYS A 218 25.42 -17.77 -25.42
C LYS A 218 26.08 -16.57 -24.72
N TYR A 219 25.35 -15.55 -24.26
CA TYR A 219 25.92 -14.45 -23.46
C TYR A 219 25.71 -14.64 -21.94
N ASN A 220 26.64 -15.34 -21.28
CA ASN A 220 26.99 -15.23 -19.83
C ASN A 220 25.89 -14.96 -18.77
N GLY A 221 24.65 -15.39 -18.96
CA GLY A 221 23.63 -15.53 -17.89
C GLY A 221 23.20 -14.27 -17.13
N LYS A 222 23.50 -13.05 -17.59
CA LYS A 222 23.12 -11.81 -16.88
C LYS A 222 21.74 -11.32 -17.31
N TYR A 223 20.73 -11.63 -16.52
CA TYR A 223 19.38 -11.08 -16.66
C TYR A 223 19.37 -9.57 -16.38
N ILE A 224 18.96 -8.77 -17.37
CA ILE A 224 19.07 -7.29 -17.35
C ILE A 224 17.85 -6.58 -16.74
N TYR A 225 17.17 -7.22 -15.78
CA TYR A 225 15.95 -6.67 -15.20
C TYR A 225 16.14 -5.32 -14.52
N LYS A 226 17.24 -5.14 -13.78
CA LYS A 226 17.57 -3.85 -13.14
C LYS A 226 17.63 -2.73 -14.20
N GLN A 227 18.25 -2.99 -15.34
CA GLN A 227 18.39 -2.05 -16.44
C GLN A 227 17.03 -1.73 -17.08
N ALA A 228 16.21 -2.75 -17.33
CA ALA A 228 14.86 -2.57 -17.86
C ALA A 228 13.98 -1.74 -16.90
N LEU A 229 14.12 -1.98 -15.59
CA LEU A 229 13.40 -1.24 -14.56
C LEU A 229 13.83 0.24 -14.51
N LEU A 230 15.14 0.51 -14.50
CA LEU A 230 15.66 1.88 -14.55
C LEU A 230 15.21 2.62 -15.82
N TYR A 231 15.19 1.93 -16.96
CA TYR A 231 14.66 2.47 -18.21
C TYR A 231 13.17 2.82 -18.09
N ALA A 232 12.36 1.89 -17.55
CA ALA A 232 10.93 2.11 -17.34
C ALA A 232 10.65 3.31 -16.43
N LEU A 233 11.36 3.43 -15.30
CA LEU A 233 11.22 4.56 -14.38
C LEU A 233 11.50 5.89 -15.06
N LYS A 234 12.54 5.95 -15.90
CA LYS A 234 12.86 7.15 -16.69
C LYS A 234 11.81 7.49 -17.73
N MET A 235 11.17 6.50 -18.35
CA MET A 235 10.06 6.74 -19.28
C MET A 235 8.81 7.26 -18.55
N ILE A 236 8.55 6.78 -17.33
CA ILE A 236 7.44 7.25 -16.50
C ILE A 236 7.69 8.68 -16.00
N GLN A 237 8.92 9.00 -15.57
CA GLN A 237 9.36 10.27 -14.98
C GLN A 237 8.74 10.57 -13.60
N LYS A 238 7.42 10.68 -13.51
CA LYS A 238 6.68 10.94 -12.27
C LYS A 238 5.68 9.83 -11.99
N TYR A 239 4.46 9.92 -12.51
CA TYR A 239 3.35 9.09 -12.05
C TYR A 239 3.10 7.91 -12.98
N GLY A 240 2.98 6.72 -12.40
CA GLY A 240 2.67 5.57 -13.23
C GLY A 240 2.68 4.22 -12.53
N VAL A 241 2.63 3.20 -13.36
CA VAL A 241 2.75 1.80 -12.96
C VAL A 241 3.70 1.07 -13.89
N VAL A 242 4.54 0.22 -13.29
CA VAL A 242 5.40 -0.74 -13.96
C VAL A 242 4.88 -2.14 -13.65
N ASP A 243 4.45 -2.87 -14.68
CA ASP A 243 3.99 -4.25 -14.55
C ASP A 243 5.07 -5.20 -15.08
N CYS A 244 5.77 -5.89 -14.18
CA CYS A 244 6.92 -6.74 -14.48
C CYS A 244 6.52 -8.22 -14.57
N PHE A 245 6.67 -8.84 -15.74
CA PHE A 245 6.39 -10.26 -15.98
C PHE A 245 7.67 -11.07 -16.09
N HIS A 246 7.77 -12.13 -15.30
CA HIS A 246 8.96 -12.95 -15.12
C HIS A 246 8.69 -14.44 -15.38
N GLY A 247 9.62 -15.12 -16.06
CA GLY A 247 9.60 -16.57 -16.22
C GLY A 247 10.27 -17.30 -15.06
N VAL A 248 9.54 -18.25 -14.45
CA VAL A 248 10.00 -19.04 -13.29
C VAL A 248 11.10 -20.06 -13.66
N ASN A 249 11.31 -20.33 -14.96
CA ASN A 249 12.25 -21.36 -15.45
C ASN A 249 13.74 -21.01 -15.32
N SER A 250 14.08 -19.95 -14.60
CA SER A 250 15.35 -19.30 -14.80
C SER A 250 16.25 -19.20 -13.58
N GLN A 251 17.51 -19.52 -13.80
CA GLN A 251 18.67 -19.26 -12.94
C GLN A 251 18.92 -17.75 -12.71
N TYR A 252 17.96 -16.88 -13.04
CA TYR A 252 18.13 -15.42 -13.14
C TYR A 252 17.84 -14.69 -11.82
N PHE A 253 17.23 -15.36 -10.85
CA PHE A 253 16.93 -14.83 -9.52
C PHE A 253 17.81 -15.46 -8.45
N ASP A 254 19.07 -15.82 -8.74
CA ASP A 254 20.02 -16.25 -7.73
C ASP A 254 20.70 -15.02 -7.08
N PHE A 255 19.90 -14.22 -6.37
CA PHE A 255 20.31 -12.92 -5.82
C PHE A 255 20.70 -13.01 -4.33
N GLY A 256 21.54 -13.98 -3.98
CA GLY A 256 22.05 -14.14 -2.60
C GLY A 256 22.94 -12.99 -2.09
N ASP A 257 23.24 -11.98 -2.92
CA ASP A 257 24.08 -10.85 -2.55
C ASP A 257 23.26 -9.72 -1.92
N ILE A 258 23.46 -9.50 -0.62
CA ILE A 258 22.89 -8.40 0.18
C ILE A 258 23.04 -7.03 -0.52
N LYS A 259 24.12 -6.83 -1.29
CA LYS A 259 24.34 -5.59 -2.04
C LYS A 259 23.24 -5.32 -3.05
N GLN A 260 22.72 -6.35 -3.72
CA GLN A 260 21.67 -6.19 -4.72
C GLN A 260 20.33 -5.81 -4.09
N ILE A 261 20.00 -6.37 -2.91
CA ILE A 261 18.80 -5.99 -2.14
C ILE A 261 18.81 -4.49 -1.84
N SER A 262 19.94 -3.97 -1.36
CA SER A 262 20.10 -2.54 -1.06
C SER A 262 19.90 -1.66 -2.30
N GLU A 263 20.41 -2.06 -3.47
CA GLU A 263 20.20 -1.33 -4.72
C GLU A 263 18.71 -1.29 -5.13
N PHE A 264 17.99 -2.41 -5.02
CA PHE A 264 16.57 -2.45 -5.34
C PHE A 264 15.72 -1.70 -4.32
N GLN A 265 16.12 -1.64 -3.04
CA GLN A 265 15.48 -0.76 -2.07
C GLN A 265 15.61 0.71 -2.48
N LYS A 266 16.79 1.16 -2.94
CA LYS A 266 16.98 2.52 -3.47
C LYS A 266 16.03 2.80 -4.64
N ILE A 267 15.88 1.84 -5.56
CA ILE A 267 14.94 1.93 -6.68
C ILE A 267 13.49 2.02 -6.19
N GLY A 268 13.10 1.20 -5.21
CA GLY A 268 11.75 1.22 -4.63
C GLY A 268 11.41 2.55 -3.95
N HIS A 269 12.35 3.12 -3.19
CA HIS A 269 12.18 4.45 -2.58
C HIS A 269 12.08 5.57 -3.61
N TYR A 270 12.89 5.50 -4.69
CA TYR A 270 12.77 6.42 -5.82
C TYR A 270 11.36 6.33 -6.44
N ALA A 271 10.92 5.12 -6.80
CA ALA A 271 9.60 4.90 -7.39
C ALA A 271 8.48 5.41 -6.47
N GLN A 272 8.56 5.15 -5.16
CA GLN A 272 7.60 5.67 -4.18
C GLN A 272 7.58 7.21 -4.15
N LYS A 273 8.75 7.87 -4.11
CA LYS A 273 8.88 9.35 -4.09
C LYS A 273 8.17 10.00 -5.28
N TYR A 274 8.21 9.35 -6.44
CA TYR A 274 7.62 9.87 -7.67
C TYR A 274 6.20 9.37 -7.94
N GLY A 275 5.64 8.49 -7.10
CA GLY A 275 4.29 7.95 -7.31
C GLY A 275 4.25 6.92 -8.45
N ILE A 276 5.24 6.01 -8.46
CA ILE A 276 5.33 4.88 -9.38
C ILE A 276 5.09 3.59 -8.61
N MET A 277 4.11 2.82 -9.06
CA MET A 277 3.81 1.48 -8.54
C MET A 277 4.58 0.43 -9.31
N ILE A 278 5.16 -0.57 -8.64
CA ILE A 278 5.83 -1.71 -9.31
C ILE A 278 5.11 -3.00 -8.95
N ASN A 279 4.50 -3.65 -9.93
CA ASN A 279 3.91 -4.97 -9.77
C ASN A 279 4.84 -6.04 -10.34
N ASN A 280 4.91 -7.21 -9.70
CA ASN A 280 5.68 -8.35 -10.19
C ASN A 280 4.74 -9.54 -10.42
N TYR A 281 4.87 -10.18 -11.57
CA TYR A 281 4.04 -11.28 -12.03
C TYR A 281 4.96 -12.44 -12.42
N PHE A 282 4.95 -13.52 -11.63
CA PHE A 282 5.78 -14.70 -11.86
C PHE A 282 4.96 -15.82 -12.50
N ILE A 283 5.42 -16.29 -13.67
CA ILE A 283 4.74 -17.31 -14.49
C ILE A 283 5.55 -18.59 -14.56
N GLY A 284 4.98 -19.69 -14.08
CA GLY A 284 5.52 -21.04 -14.28
C GLY A 284 5.27 -22.02 -13.13
N ASN A 285 5.89 -23.19 -13.21
CA ASN A 285 5.59 -24.34 -12.34
C ASN A 285 6.54 -24.51 -11.13
N GLU A 286 7.72 -23.87 -11.11
CA GLU A 286 8.78 -24.12 -10.12
C GLU A 286 9.10 -22.91 -9.24
N LEU A 287 8.13 -22.44 -8.44
CA LEU A 287 8.30 -21.25 -7.57
C LEU A 287 9.46 -21.36 -6.55
N ARG A 288 9.92 -22.59 -6.26
CA ARG A 288 10.92 -22.90 -5.23
C ARG A 288 12.33 -22.35 -5.52
N LYS A 289 12.61 -21.92 -6.75
CA LYS A 289 13.95 -21.43 -7.18
C LYS A 289 14.06 -19.91 -7.29
N LEU A 290 13.02 -19.17 -6.94
CA LEU A 290 13.01 -17.71 -7.05
C LEU A 290 13.49 -17.03 -5.77
N ASN A 291 14.40 -16.06 -5.88
CA ASN A 291 14.65 -15.08 -4.83
C ASN A 291 13.53 -14.03 -4.83
N ILE A 292 12.44 -14.41 -4.18
CA ILE A 292 11.23 -13.60 -4.02
C ILE A 292 11.43 -12.33 -3.16
N PRO A 293 12.29 -12.30 -2.11
CA PRO A 293 12.44 -11.12 -1.26
C PRO A 293 12.69 -9.80 -1.99
N ILE A 294 13.50 -9.76 -3.06
CA ILE A 294 13.77 -8.52 -3.81
C ILE A 294 12.52 -8.01 -4.53
N ALA A 295 11.83 -8.88 -5.27
CA ALA A 295 10.65 -8.52 -6.02
C ALA A 295 9.53 -8.04 -5.09
N THR A 296 9.33 -8.75 -3.98
CA THR A 296 8.37 -8.35 -2.96
C THR A 296 8.79 -7.05 -2.28
N THR A 297 10.08 -6.80 -2.06
CA THR A 297 10.55 -5.52 -1.52
C THR A 297 10.14 -4.34 -2.41
N LEU A 298 10.36 -4.41 -3.72
CA LEU A 298 9.95 -3.37 -4.66
C LEU A 298 8.44 -3.14 -4.67
N ALA A 299 7.67 -4.23 -4.79
CA ALA A 299 6.21 -4.15 -4.78
C ALA A 299 5.72 -3.53 -3.47
N THR A 300 6.25 -3.97 -2.34
CA THR A 300 5.78 -3.44 -1.05
C THR A 300 6.17 -1.99 -0.84
N LEU A 301 7.37 -1.56 -1.24
CA LEU A 301 7.76 -0.16 -1.10
C LEU A 301 6.92 0.80 -1.97
N THR A 302 6.34 0.31 -3.04
CA THR A 302 5.60 1.13 -4.02
C THR A 302 4.08 0.95 -3.94
N ASN A 303 3.59 0.22 -2.93
CA ASN A 303 2.20 -0.25 -2.82
C ASN A 303 1.73 -1.10 -4.04
N GLY A 304 2.68 -1.66 -4.79
CA GLY A 304 2.42 -2.66 -5.83
C GLY A 304 2.20 -4.05 -5.25
N SER A 305 2.10 -5.06 -6.11
CA SER A 305 1.79 -6.43 -5.68
C SER A 305 2.67 -7.45 -6.37
N THR A 306 2.93 -8.57 -5.68
CA THR A 306 3.60 -9.73 -6.24
C THR A 306 2.59 -10.84 -6.45
N PHE A 307 2.51 -11.34 -7.68
CA PHE A 307 1.56 -12.38 -8.10
C PHE A 307 2.30 -13.61 -8.59
N PHE A 308 1.78 -14.78 -8.24
CA PHE A 308 2.30 -16.07 -8.68
C PHE A 308 1.19 -16.83 -9.38
N ALA A 309 1.44 -17.23 -10.61
CA ALA A 309 0.49 -18.01 -11.37
C ALA A 309 1.21 -19.02 -12.28
N LYS A 310 0.60 -20.19 -12.47
CA LYS A 310 1.02 -21.11 -13.52
C LYS A 310 0.76 -20.52 -14.91
N THR A 311 -0.39 -19.86 -15.05
CA THR A 311 -0.84 -19.15 -16.25
C THR A 311 -1.72 -17.96 -15.83
N PHE A 312 -1.65 -16.86 -16.58
CA PHE A 312 -2.54 -15.71 -16.39
C PHE A 312 -3.76 -15.82 -17.30
N ASP A 313 -4.83 -16.44 -16.80
CA ASP A 313 -6.11 -16.44 -17.48
C ASP A 313 -6.93 -15.16 -17.16
N GLU A 314 -7.98 -14.89 -17.94
CA GLU A 314 -8.84 -13.71 -17.76
C GLU A 314 -9.49 -13.64 -16.36
N ASN A 315 -9.80 -14.78 -15.74
CA ASN A 315 -10.45 -14.80 -14.43
C ASN A 315 -9.47 -14.40 -13.33
N TYR A 316 -8.25 -14.94 -13.38
CA TYR A 316 -7.18 -14.56 -12.48
C TYR A 316 -6.81 -13.08 -12.64
N LEU A 317 -6.74 -12.60 -13.89
CA LEU A 317 -6.47 -11.18 -14.17
C LEU A 317 -7.56 -10.26 -13.63
N LYS A 318 -8.83 -10.67 -13.68
CA LYS A 318 -9.93 -9.92 -13.06
C LYS A 318 -9.83 -9.93 -11.54
N SER A 319 -9.44 -11.05 -10.92
CA SER A 319 -9.36 -11.14 -9.45
C SER A 319 -8.22 -10.34 -8.86
N ILE A 320 -7.16 -10.06 -9.62
CA ILE A 320 -5.98 -9.32 -9.13
C ILE A 320 -5.94 -7.85 -9.59
N LYS A 321 -6.95 -7.40 -10.35
CA LYS A 321 -6.99 -6.03 -10.87
C LYS A 321 -7.30 -5.06 -9.73
N LYS A 322 -6.32 -4.22 -9.40
CA LYS A 322 -6.49 -3.10 -8.47
C LYS A 322 -6.88 -1.83 -9.22
N ASN A 323 -7.81 -1.05 -8.66
CA ASN A 323 -8.13 0.26 -9.23
C ASN A 323 -7.23 1.31 -8.59
N ILE A 324 -6.53 2.07 -9.42
CA ILE A 324 -5.69 3.17 -8.94
C ILE A 324 -6.59 4.38 -8.71
N VAL A 325 -6.51 4.95 -7.51
CA VAL A 325 -7.33 6.09 -7.07
C VAL A 325 -6.55 7.41 -7.14
N GLY A 326 -5.23 7.34 -6.93
CA GLY A 326 -4.38 8.52 -6.96
C GLY A 326 -2.92 8.21 -6.66
N VAL A 327 -2.13 9.25 -6.44
CA VAL A 327 -0.68 9.17 -6.17
C VAL A 327 -0.27 10.11 -5.03
N LEU A 328 0.95 9.92 -4.52
CA LEU A 328 1.58 10.73 -3.49
C LEU A 328 0.72 10.85 -2.23
N GLY A 329 0.26 9.71 -1.73
CA GLY A 329 -0.55 9.59 -0.53
C GLY A 329 0.27 9.82 0.73
N HIS A 330 -0.27 10.62 1.65
CA HIS A 330 0.21 10.75 3.01
C HIS A 330 -0.93 10.47 3.96
N VAL A 331 -0.78 9.41 4.75
CA VAL A 331 -1.75 8.99 5.76
C VAL A 331 -1.24 9.38 7.14
N LYS A 332 -2.09 9.98 7.97
CA LYS A 332 -1.77 10.36 9.35
C LYS A 332 -2.92 10.00 10.26
N LEU A 333 -2.63 9.29 11.34
CA LEU A 333 -3.60 9.06 12.42
C LEU A 333 -3.39 10.10 13.52
N ARG A 334 -4.48 10.75 13.93
CA ARG A 334 -4.57 11.49 15.19
C ARG A 334 -5.34 10.64 16.19
N THR A 335 -4.76 10.53 17.37
CA THR A 335 -5.28 9.73 18.48
C THR A 335 -5.98 10.63 19.50
N PRO A 336 -6.83 10.05 20.36
CA PRO A 336 -7.28 10.67 21.60
C PRO A 336 -6.12 11.17 22.46
N ASP A 337 -6.35 12.20 23.28
CA ASP A 337 -5.40 12.65 24.30
C ASP A 337 -5.04 11.48 25.25
N GLY A 338 -3.76 11.35 25.59
CA GLY A 338 -3.22 10.26 26.41
C GLY A 338 -2.77 9.03 25.63
N MET A 339 -2.90 9.04 24.30
CA MET A 339 -2.40 8.00 23.41
C MET A 339 -1.46 8.55 22.36
N GLU A 340 -0.44 7.76 21.99
CA GLU A 340 0.41 8.06 20.83
C GLU A 340 0.44 6.90 19.85
N VAL A 341 0.72 7.24 18.60
CA VAL A 341 1.02 6.27 17.55
C VAL A 341 2.49 5.86 17.70
N LEU A 342 2.75 4.55 17.73
CA LEU A 342 4.07 3.94 17.81
C LEU A 342 4.64 3.54 16.43
N GLY A 343 3.77 3.39 15.44
CA GLY A 343 4.20 3.08 14.09
C GLY A 343 3.03 2.92 13.14
N VAL A 344 3.37 2.97 11.84
CA VAL A 344 2.43 2.73 10.75
C VAL A 344 2.97 1.64 9.83
N PHE A 345 2.11 0.68 9.52
CA PHE A 345 2.38 -0.49 8.69
C PHE A 345 1.27 -0.60 7.63
N GLY A 346 1.43 -1.50 6.67
CA GLY A 346 0.47 -1.75 5.59
C GLY A 346 0.98 -1.26 4.24
N SER A 347 0.06 -0.68 3.47
CA SER A 347 0.31 -0.02 2.18
C SER A 347 1.25 1.18 2.25
N SER A 348 1.61 1.64 3.46
CA SER A 348 2.46 2.81 3.66
C SER A 348 3.84 2.44 4.20
N ILE A 349 4.84 3.23 3.82
CA ILE A 349 6.14 3.24 4.49
C ILE A 349 6.14 4.37 5.51
N GLY A 350 6.45 4.05 6.77
CA GLY A 350 6.60 5.03 7.83
C GLY A 350 7.67 6.07 7.48
N GLU A 351 7.27 7.33 7.40
CA GLU A 351 8.19 8.48 7.32
C GLU A 351 8.46 9.04 8.72
N ARG A 352 7.41 9.04 9.54
CA ARG A 352 7.43 9.37 10.96
C ARG A 352 6.55 8.37 11.69
N VAL A 353 6.64 8.35 13.00
CA VAL A 353 5.92 7.41 13.86
C VAL A 353 4.39 7.50 13.63
N ASP A 354 3.87 8.70 13.38
CA ASP A 354 2.45 9.00 13.19
C ASP A 354 2.00 9.15 11.71
N CYS A 355 2.93 9.03 10.75
CA CYS A 355 2.68 9.35 9.34
C CYS A 355 3.29 8.31 8.38
N GLY A 356 2.46 7.84 7.43
CA GLY A 356 2.86 6.93 6.37
C GLY A 356 2.81 7.57 4.98
N LYS A 357 3.79 7.23 4.13
CA LYS A 357 3.81 7.61 2.71
C LYS A 357 3.39 6.44 1.82
N ILE A 358 2.55 6.73 0.83
CA ILE A 358 2.04 5.78 -0.16
C ILE A 358 2.31 6.36 -1.55
N GLY A 359 3.17 5.73 -2.35
CA GLY A 359 3.50 6.26 -3.68
C GLY A 359 2.29 6.29 -4.61
N VAL A 360 1.61 5.16 -4.75
CA VAL A 360 0.39 5.01 -5.55
C VAL A 360 -0.72 4.45 -4.69
N LEU A 361 -1.88 5.10 -4.70
CA LEU A 361 -3.06 4.67 -3.95
C LEU A 361 -3.94 3.79 -4.82
N THR A 362 -4.30 2.64 -4.28
CA THR A 362 -5.28 1.72 -4.83
C THR A 362 -6.55 1.72 -3.97
N ASP A 363 -7.64 1.20 -4.51
CA ASP A 363 -8.93 1.05 -3.82
C ASP A 363 -8.87 0.10 -2.61
N ASP A 364 -7.89 -0.79 -2.58
CA ASP A 364 -7.65 -1.74 -1.48
C ASP A 364 -6.60 -1.28 -0.46
N VAL A 365 -6.14 -0.02 -0.52
CA VAL A 365 -5.18 0.53 0.46
C VAL A 365 -5.66 0.29 1.87
N ALA A 366 -4.77 -0.26 2.70
CA ALA A 366 -5.03 -0.40 4.11
C ALA A 366 -3.76 -0.22 4.94
N CYS A 367 -3.90 0.52 6.05
CA CYS A 367 -2.81 0.89 6.93
C CYS A 367 -3.13 0.47 8.36
N LEU A 368 -2.17 -0.17 9.04
CA LEU A 368 -2.25 -0.51 10.45
C LEU A 368 -1.45 0.53 11.24
N PHE A 369 -2.08 1.15 12.22
CA PHE A 369 -1.42 2.01 13.20
C PHE A 369 -1.33 1.28 14.53
N GLU A 370 -0.13 1.12 15.05
CA GLU A 370 0.07 0.66 16.43
C GLU A 370 0.06 1.86 17.36
N CYS A 371 -0.62 1.76 18.49
CA CYS A 371 -0.77 2.82 19.46
C CYS A 371 -0.37 2.34 20.85
N ALA A 372 -0.03 3.27 21.74
CA ALA A 372 0.15 3.00 23.16
C ALA A 372 -0.49 4.08 24.02
N HIS A 373 -0.82 3.71 25.25
CA HIS A 373 -1.24 4.63 26.28
C HIS A 373 -0.02 5.20 26.99
N PHE A 374 -0.03 6.51 27.19
CA PHE A 374 1.01 7.22 27.94
C PHE A 374 0.43 7.90 29.17
N ASP A 375 -0.79 8.43 29.06
CA ASP A 375 -1.54 9.04 30.16
C ASP A 375 -2.96 8.46 30.24
N GLU A 376 -3.70 8.84 31.29
CA GLU A 376 -5.12 8.53 31.39
C GLU A 376 -5.90 9.17 30.24
N VAL A 377 -6.68 8.35 29.55
CA VAL A 377 -7.58 8.82 28.49
C VAL A 377 -8.78 9.48 29.17
N LEU A 378 -9.01 10.77 28.91
CA LEU A 378 -10.12 11.52 29.52
C LEU A 378 -11.48 10.85 29.25
N LYS A 379 -12.49 11.05 30.10
CA LYS A 379 -13.81 10.41 29.91
C LYS A 379 -14.75 11.17 28.95
N ILE A 380 -14.19 12.00 28.08
CA ILE A 380 -14.95 12.81 27.12
C ILE A 380 -15.12 11.99 25.82
N LYS A 381 -16.08 12.35 24.97
CA LYS A 381 -16.24 11.72 23.64
C LYS A 381 -14.95 11.91 22.83
N HIS A 382 -14.16 10.85 22.74
CA HIS A 382 -12.94 10.82 21.97
C HIS A 382 -13.18 10.33 20.56
N GLN A 383 -12.24 10.62 19.67
CA GLN A 383 -12.22 10.00 18.36
C GLN A 383 -10.82 9.80 17.83
N PHE A 384 -10.64 8.70 17.11
CA PHE A 384 -9.57 8.60 16.13
C PHE A 384 -9.93 9.45 14.91
N GLN A 385 -8.97 10.21 14.40
CA GLN A 385 -9.10 10.91 13.12
C GLN A 385 -7.96 10.50 12.20
N CYS A 386 -8.27 9.76 11.15
CA CYS A 386 -7.31 9.47 10.10
C CYS A 386 -7.48 10.48 8.96
N VAL A 387 -6.36 11.01 8.47
CA VAL A 387 -6.34 11.95 7.34
C VAL A 387 -5.44 11.39 6.26
N LEU A 388 -5.98 11.31 5.05
CA LEU A 388 -5.26 10.92 3.85
C LEU A 388 -5.22 12.10 2.88
N THR A 389 -4.04 12.64 2.62
CA THR A 389 -3.84 13.64 1.55
C THR A 389 -3.22 12.97 0.34
N TYR A 390 -3.72 13.24 -0.86
CA TYR A 390 -3.19 12.65 -2.09
C TYR A 390 -3.53 13.50 -3.33
N THR A 391 -2.94 13.18 -4.48
CA THR A 391 -3.32 13.74 -5.78
C THR A 391 -4.16 12.73 -6.54
N GLY A 392 -5.40 13.08 -6.89
CA GLY A 392 -6.27 12.25 -7.70
C GLY A 392 -5.76 12.09 -9.13
N LEU A 393 -6.28 11.09 -9.86
CA LEU A 393 -5.93 10.88 -11.27
C LEU A 393 -6.37 12.02 -12.21
N ASP A 394 -7.21 12.94 -11.72
CA ASP A 394 -7.60 14.17 -12.40
C ASP A 394 -6.66 15.36 -12.11
N GLY A 395 -5.56 15.13 -11.39
CA GLY A 395 -4.58 16.16 -11.01
C GLY A 395 -5.03 17.07 -9.88
N ARG A 396 -6.18 16.79 -9.24
CA ARG A 396 -6.66 17.57 -8.08
C ARG A 396 -6.09 17.04 -6.78
N LYS A 397 -5.77 17.96 -5.87
CA LYS A 397 -5.38 17.59 -4.51
C LYS A 397 -6.62 17.22 -3.71
N CYS A 398 -6.57 16.08 -3.05
CA CYS A 398 -7.64 15.55 -2.24
C CYS A 398 -7.19 15.41 -0.79
N VAL A 399 -8.12 15.67 0.15
CA VAL A 399 -7.94 15.40 1.57
C VAL A 399 -9.14 14.59 2.04
N ARG A 400 -8.95 13.29 2.26
CA ARG A 400 -9.98 12.42 2.86
C ARG A 400 -9.79 12.43 4.38
N VAL A 401 -10.84 12.78 5.11
CA VAL A 401 -10.86 12.82 6.57
C VAL A 401 -11.85 11.76 7.03
N MET A 402 -11.37 10.81 7.83
CA MET A 402 -12.14 9.70 8.39
C MET A 402 -12.12 9.83 9.91
N ASN A 403 -13.27 9.68 10.54
CA ASN A 403 -13.42 9.80 11.98
C ASN A 403 -14.05 8.53 12.55
N SER A 404 -13.56 8.07 13.70
CA SER A 404 -14.21 7.01 14.47
C SER A 404 -14.28 7.42 15.93
N ALA A 405 -15.51 7.60 16.41
CA ALA A 405 -15.75 7.84 17.82
C ALA A 405 -15.39 6.59 18.64
N VAL A 406 -14.81 6.80 19.81
CA VAL A 406 -14.41 5.74 20.73
C VAL A 406 -14.72 6.14 22.17
N TYR A 407 -15.07 5.15 22.98
CA TYR A 407 -15.33 5.31 24.40
C TYR A 407 -14.16 4.75 25.19
N ALA A 408 -13.77 5.40 26.28
CA ALA A 408 -12.77 4.89 27.21
C ALA A 408 -13.42 4.35 28.49
N SER A 409 -12.87 3.28 29.06
CA SER A 409 -13.33 2.68 30.30
C SER A 409 -12.17 2.27 31.21
N ASP A 410 -12.29 2.60 32.50
CA ASP A 410 -11.35 2.14 33.54
C ASP A 410 -11.73 0.78 34.13
N THR A 411 -12.83 0.19 33.66
CA THR A 411 -13.29 -1.12 34.14
C THR A 411 -12.76 -2.22 33.23
N LEU A 412 -11.97 -3.12 33.80
CA LEU A 412 -11.41 -4.28 33.10
C LEU A 412 -12.52 -5.13 32.45
N SER A 413 -13.67 -5.29 33.11
CA SER A 413 -14.80 -6.08 32.60
C SER A 413 -15.40 -5.50 31.32
N ALA A 414 -15.50 -4.17 31.19
CA ALA A 414 -16.01 -3.56 29.97
C ALA A 414 -15.02 -3.69 28.81
N CYS A 415 -13.72 -3.57 29.08
CA CYS A 415 -12.68 -3.69 28.07
C CYS A 415 -12.41 -5.14 27.64
N LEU A 416 -12.71 -6.12 28.50
CA LEU A 416 -12.58 -7.55 28.22
C LEU A 416 -13.82 -8.18 27.58
N ASP A 417 -14.94 -7.45 27.48
CA ASP A 417 -16.12 -7.97 26.81
C ASP A 417 -15.75 -8.34 25.36
N ILE A 418 -16.08 -9.55 24.97
CA ILE A 418 -15.76 -10.10 23.66
C ILE A 418 -16.34 -9.27 22.52
N ASN A 419 -17.46 -8.58 22.77
CA ASN A 419 -18.09 -7.69 21.80
C ASN A 419 -17.35 -6.35 21.65
N ASN A 420 -16.44 -6.03 22.57
CA ASN A 420 -15.65 -4.80 22.57
C ASN A 420 -14.24 -5.00 22.01
N ILE A 421 -13.86 -6.22 21.63
CA ILE A 421 -12.57 -6.54 21.01
C ILE A 421 -12.77 -6.90 19.55
N ASN A 422 -12.06 -6.22 18.66
CA ASN A 422 -12.04 -6.54 17.24
C ASN A 422 -10.91 -7.52 16.93
N PHE A 423 -11.23 -8.81 16.92
CA PHE A 423 -10.26 -9.89 16.72
C PHE A 423 -9.52 -9.83 15.39
N ASP A 424 -10.16 -9.37 14.31
CA ASP A 424 -9.52 -9.25 12.99
C ASP A 424 -8.35 -8.26 13.07
N VAL A 425 -8.56 -7.12 13.72
CA VAL A 425 -7.52 -6.10 13.92
C VAL A 425 -6.41 -6.63 14.82
N VAL A 426 -6.75 -7.39 15.87
CA VAL A 426 -5.75 -8.00 16.77
C VAL A 426 -4.88 -8.99 16.02
N VAL A 427 -5.47 -9.89 15.22
CA VAL A 427 -4.72 -10.86 14.41
C VAL A 427 -3.79 -10.14 13.44
N VAL A 428 -4.28 -9.12 12.70
CA VAL A 428 -3.44 -8.33 11.79
C VAL A 428 -2.29 -7.63 12.53
N SER A 429 -2.54 -7.14 13.74
CA SER A 429 -1.50 -6.51 14.57
C SER A 429 -0.43 -7.52 15.02
N LEU A 430 -0.83 -8.71 15.47
CA LEU A 430 0.10 -9.76 15.88
C LEU A 430 0.92 -10.29 14.71
N LEU A 431 0.30 -10.43 13.55
CA LEU A 431 0.97 -10.81 12.31
C LEU A 431 2.01 -9.77 11.88
N SER A 432 1.67 -8.48 12.01
CA SER A 432 2.60 -7.38 11.75
C SER A 432 3.81 -7.43 12.68
N LYS A 433 3.56 -7.70 13.96
CA LYS A 433 4.61 -7.87 14.97
C LYS A 433 5.50 -9.07 14.70
N LEU A 434 4.92 -10.24 14.42
CA LEU A 434 5.66 -11.44 14.04
C LEU A 434 6.59 -11.15 12.87
N GLY A 435 6.09 -10.47 11.83
CA GLY A 435 6.91 -10.08 10.69
C GLY A 435 8.17 -9.31 11.13
N ARG A 436 8.00 -8.26 11.95
CA ARG A 436 9.14 -7.46 12.46
C ARG A 436 10.12 -8.29 13.28
N GLU A 437 9.63 -9.17 14.13
CA GLU A 437 10.49 -10.04 14.93
C GLU A 437 11.33 -10.95 14.04
N VAL A 438 10.76 -11.48 12.96
CA VAL A 438 11.50 -12.30 12.00
C VAL A 438 12.56 -11.48 11.26
N GLU A 439 12.26 -10.23 10.91
CA GLU A 439 13.23 -9.33 10.28
C GLU A 439 14.41 -9.03 11.22
N GLN A 440 14.14 -8.88 12.53
CA GLN A 440 15.16 -8.62 13.55
C GLN A 440 15.97 -9.85 13.92
N SER A 441 15.31 -10.98 14.18
CA SER A 441 15.97 -12.24 14.58
C SER A 441 16.68 -12.92 13.41
N LYS A 442 16.22 -12.66 12.17
CA LYS A 442 16.54 -13.43 10.95
C LYS A 442 16.23 -14.93 11.08
N ASP A 443 15.39 -15.28 12.06
CA ASP A 443 15.03 -16.64 12.42
C ASP A 443 13.55 -16.69 12.79
N ILE A 444 12.79 -17.42 11.97
CA ILE A 444 11.35 -17.55 12.15
C ILE A 444 10.97 -18.35 13.39
N GLU A 445 11.78 -19.33 13.80
CA GLU A 445 11.46 -20.16 14.95
C GLU A 445 11.55 -19.35 16.24
N ILE A 446 12.59 -18.52 16.35
CA ILE A 446 12.76 -17.59 17.48
C ILE A 446 11.58 -16.61 17.56
N ALA A 447 11.19 -16.02 16.42
CA ALA A 447 10.06 -15.08 16.37
C ALA A 447 8.72 -15.77 16.73
N ILE A 448 8.48 -16.99 16.24
CA ILE A 448 7.29 -17.76 16.63
C ILE A 448 7.31 -18.05 18.14
N GLN A 449 8.46 -18.40 18.72
CA GLN A 449 8.57 -18.69 20.16
C GLN A 449 8.30 -17.44 21.02
N HIS A 450 8.76 -16.27 20.59
CA HIS A 450 8.43 -15.01 21.24
C HIS A 450 6.92 -14.72 21.16
N MET A 451 6.33 -14.83 19.96
CA MET A 451 4.89 -14.63 19.77
C MET A 451 4.02 -15.62 20.55
N GLU A 452 4.43 -16.89 20.68
CA GLU A 452 3.74 -17.87 21.53
C GLU A 452 3.75 -17.46 23.01
N THR A 453 4.84 -16.84 23.48
CA THR A 453 4.92 -16.30 24.84
C THR A 453 3.93 -15.15 25.04
N GLU A 454 3.79 -14.26 24.04
CA GLU A 454 2.85 -13.15 24.11
C GLU A 454 1.39 -13.60 24.05
N LEU A 455 1.08 -14.58 23.18
CA LEU A 455 -0.24 -15.20 23.13
C LEU A 455 -0.61 -15.81 24.48
N ARG A 456 0.35 -16.45 25.18
CA ARG A 456 0.15 -16.98 26.54
C ARG A 456 -0.05 -15.89 27.61
N ALA A 457 0.44 -14.68 27.38
CA ALA A 457 0.25 -13.54 28.27
C ALA A 457 -1.11 -12.84 28.09
N MET A 458 -1.80 -13.05 26.95
CA MET A 458 -3.15 -12.51 26.73
C MET A 458 -4.16 -13.11 27.71
N SER A 459 -5.21 -12.35 28.03
CA SER A 459 -6.31 -12.84 28.86
C SER A 459 -6.94 -14.11 28.26
N PHE A 460 -7.37 -15.04 29.12
CA PHE A 460 -7.92 -16.35 28.73
C PHE A 460 -9.08 -16.24 27.72
N ILE A 461 -9.91 -15.21 27.84
CA ILE A 461 -11.05 -14.96 26.93
C ILE A 461 -10.55 -14.67 25.51
N CYS A 462 -9.49 -13.88 25.36
CA CYS A 462 -8.90 -13.55 24.07
C CYS A 462 -8.14 -14.74 23.48
N GLN A 463 -7.49 -15.52 24.33
CA GLN A 463 -6.70 -16.69 23.95
C GLN A 463 -7.53 -17.72 23.17
N GLN A 464 -8.73 -18.07 23.63
CA GLN A 464 -9.54 -19.14 23.03
C GLN A 464 -9.92 -18.89 21.56
N GLN A 465 -10.03 -17.63 21.13
CA GLN A 465 -10.40 -17.31 19.74
C GLN A 465 -9.19 -17.05 18.82
N ILE A 466 -8.11 -16.50 19.36
CA ILE A 466 -6.94 -16.09 18.58
C ILE A 466 -5.95 -17.25 18.40
N ILE A 467 -5.77 -18.08 19.44
CA ILE A 467 -4.73 -19.12 19.46
C ILE A 467 -4.91 -20.12 18.31
N ASP A 468 -6.13 -20.58 18.05
CA ASP A 468 -6.37 -21.56 16.99
C ASP A 468 -5.98 -21.04 15.61
N ILE A 469 -6.25 -19.75 15.35
CA ILE A 469 -5.88 -19.09 14.10
C ILE A 469 -4.35 -18.94 14.03
N MET A 470 -3.73 -18.41 15.09
CA MET A 470 -2.28 -18.18 15.12
C MET A 470 -1.49 -19.47 15.07
N HIS A 471 -1.91 -20.55 15.75
CA HIS A 471 -1.28 -21.86 15.68
C HIS A 471 -1.39 -22.48 14.28
N LYS A 472 -2.53 -22.34 13.59
CA LYS A 472 -2.65 -22.78 12.19
C LYS A 472 -1.70 -22.01 11.29
N ILE A 473 -1.56 -20.70 11.50
CA ILE A 473 -0.60 -19.87 10.77
C ILE A 473 0.84 -20.32 11.08
N PHE A 474 1.21 -20.51 12.35
CA PHE A 474 2.54 -20.97 12.74
C PHE A 474 2.87 -22.35 12.16
N ALA A 475 1.92 -23.29 12.17
CA ALA A 475 2.07 -24.60 11.56
C ALA A 475 2.32 -24.48 10.05
N SER A 476 1.55 -23.64 9.35
CA SER A 476 1.74 -23.36 7.93
C SER A 476 3.11 -22.74 7.64
N LEU A 477 3.53 -21.75 8.44
CA LEU A 477 4.83 -21.10 8.28
C LEU A 477 5.99 -22.10 8.46
N LYS A 478 5.89 -23.01 9.43
CA LYS A 478 6.89 -24.06 9.68
C LYS A 478 6.95 -25.11 8.57
N SER A 479 5.84 -25.36 7.87
CA SER A 479 5.79 -26.33 6.77
C SER A 479 6.25 -25.77 5.42
N GLU A 480 6.32 -24.44 5.28
CA GLU A 480 6.62 -23.79 4.01
C GLU A 480 8.13 -23.67 3.72
N SER A 481 8.48 -23.80 2.44
CA SER A 481 9.87 -23.58 1.98
C SER A 481 10.32 -22.13 2.17
N GLY A 482 11.63 -21.91 2.37
CA GLY A 482 12.20 -20.58 2.65
C GLY A 482 11.85 -19.46 1.66
N ALA A 483 11.60 -19.78 0.39
CA ALA A 483 11.18 -18.79 -0.62
C ALA A 483 9.73 -18.29 -0.39
N MET A 484 8.78 -19.22 -0.13
CA MET A 484 7.40 -18.85 0.18
C MET A 484 7.30 -18.17 1.54
N LEU A 485 8.12 -18.62 2.49
CA LEU A 485 8.29 -17.98 3.79
C LEU A 485 8.74 -16.51 3.63
N GLY A 486 9.72 -16.23 2.77
CA GLY A 486 10.15 -14.86 2.47
C GLY A 486 9.05 -13.97 1.86
N VAL A 487 8.13 -14.55 1.05
CA VAL A 487 6.91 -13.85 0.60
C VAL A 487 6.07 -13.50 1.81
N ILE A 488 5.65 -14.51 2.57
CA ILE A 488 4.71 -14.36 3.67
C ILE A 488 5.29 -13.37 4.69
N LEU A 489 6.56 -13.49 5.03
CA LEU A 489 7.27 -12.57 5.92
C LEU A 489 7.32 -11.14 5.40
N SER A 490 7.61 -10.90 4.12
CA SER A 490 7.59 -9.54 3.56
C SER A 490 6.20 -8.92 3.51
N TYR A 491 5.15 -9.75 3.45
CA TYR A 491 3.75 -9.30 3.53
C TYR A 491 3.34 -9.03 4.99
N LEU A 492 3.77 -9.89 5.92
CA LEU A 492 3.54 -9.77 7.36
C LEU A 492 4.30 -8.58 7.97
N THR A 493 5.59 -8.39 7.69
CA THR A 493 6.43 -7.30 8.26
C THR A 493 5.89 -5.91 7.99
N LYS A 494 5.19 -5.75 6.87
CA LYS A 494 4.58 -4.50 6.45
C LYS A 494 3.07 -4.55 6.57
N GLY A 495 2.51 -5.38 7.45
CA GLY A 495 1.15 -5.28 7.97
C GLY A 495 0.04 -5.06 6.94
N ARG A 496 0.14 -5.72 5.78
CA ARG A 496 -0.81 -5.60 4.68
C ARG A 496 -2.18 -6.20 5.06
N PRO A 497 -3.20 -5.39 5.38
CA PRO A 497 -4.52 -5.86 5.81
C PRO A 497 -5.38 -6.42 4.66
N ASP A 498 -4.89 -6.31 3.43
CA ASP A 498 -5.44 -6.87 2.19
C ASP A 498 -5.20 -8.39 2.05
N VAL A 499 -4.34 -8.97 2.90
CA VAL A 499 -4.30 -10.44 3.07
C VAL A 499 -5.49 -10.86 3.93
N VAL A 500 -6.65 -10.96 3.28
CA VAL A 500 -7.71 -11.84 3.78
C VAL A 500 -7.18 -13.26 3.58
N PHE A 501 -6.65 -13.88 4.63
CA PHE A 501 -6.60 -15.34 4.66
C PHE A 501 -8.04 -15.82 4.43
N SER A 502 -8.32 -16.37 3.25
CA SER A 502 -9.64 -16.93 3.02
C SER A 502 -9.67 -18.29 3.67
N PHE A 503 -10.15 -18.35 4.91
CA PHE A 503 -10.37 -19.61 5.62
C PHE A 503 -11.62 -20.28 5.04
N LYS A 504 -11.46 -20.98 3.91
CA LYS A 504 -12.46 -21.95 3.46
C LYS A 504 -12.06 -23.33 3.95
N GLU A 505 -12.96 -23.97 4.68
CA GLU A 505 -12.89 -25.41 5.01
C GLU A 505 -11.58 -25.83 5.72
N GLY A 506 -11.06 -24.99 6.61
CA GLY A 506 -9.92 -25.35 7.46
C GLY A 506 -8.53 -25.25 6.82
N ASN A 507 -8.44 -24.76 5.58
CA ASN A 507 -7.16 -24.45 4.93
C ASN A 507 -6.90 -22.94 4.87
N VAL A 508 -5.64 -22.56 5.07
CA VAL A 508 -5.15 -21.20 4.85
C VAL A 508 -4.87 -21.07 3.34
N GLN A 509 -5.63 -20.24 2.63
CA GLN A 509 -5.35 -19.84 1.24
C GLN A 509 -4.82 -18.41 1.18
#